data_AF-A0A5C1Y984-F1
#
_entry.id   AF-A0A5C1Y984-F1
#
_cell.length_a   1.000
_cell.length_b   1.000
_cell.length_c   1.000
_cell.angle_alpha   90.00
_cell.angle_beta   90.00
_cell.angle_gamma   90.00
#
_symmetry.space_group_name_H-M   'P 1'
#
loop_
_entity.id
_entity.type
_entity.pdbx_description
1 polymer ?
#
loop_
_entity_poly.entity_id
_entity_poly.type
_entity_poly.pdbx_seq_one_letter_code
_entity_poly.pdbx_strand_id
1 'polypeptide(L)'
;MTDAAEPAERPSELRFGPPEVRFTTAADAGVWFGPGLEPTVYTWTLTDPKGRILAVSATAFPVIRMAELDARRIREFAEELQLEFTVDPDGRGIAWAGYRGGIAILSSAGWHADRTDALHEATIAVGLLAVASVAQGAILAD
;
A
#
# COMPACT_ATOMS: atom_id res chain seq x y z
N MET A 1 -17.49 -40.87 29.33
CA MET A 1 -17.83 -39.45 29.11
C MET A 1 -16.61 -38.83 28.47
N THR A 2 -16.64 -38.62 27.16
CA THR A 2 -15.53 -38.00 26.42
C THR A 2 -16.01 -36.63 26.01
N ASP A 3 -15.35 -35.62 26.54
CA ASP A 3 -15.55 -34.21 26.21
C ASP A 3 -15.10 -34.01 24.76
N ALA A 4 -16.05 -33.69 23.88
CA ALA A 4 -15.75 -33.38 22.50
C ALA A 4 -15.17 -31.96 22.49
N ALA A 5 -13.85 -31.86 22.40
CA ALA A 5 -13.16 -30.59 22.23
C ALA A 5 -13.82 -29.79 21.10
N GLU A 6 -14.29 -28.59 21.42
CA GLU A 6 -14.87 -27.67 20.45
C GLU A 6 -13.86 -27.44 19.32
N PRO A 7 -14.27 -27.52 18.03
CA PRO A 7 -13.38 -27.25 16.93
C PRO A 7 -12.91 -25.80 17.02
N ALA A 8 -11.59 -25.60 17.10
CA ALA A 8 -10.97 -24.28 17.03
C ALA A 8 -11.58 -23.50 15.86
N GLU A 9 -12.10 -22.30 16.15
CA GLU A 9 -12.55 -21.36 15.12
C GLU A 9 -11.45 -21.25 14.07
N ARG A 10 -11.73 -21.74 12.87
CA ARG A 10 -10.84 -21.50 11.73
C ARG A 10 -10.73 -19.98 11.61
N PRO A 11 -9.53 -19.40 11.52
CA PRO A 11 -9.39 -17.97 11.27
C PRO A 11 -10.24 -17.67 10.04
N SER A 12 -11.30 -16.89 10.24
CA SER A 12 -12.26 -16.55 9.20
C SER A 12 -11.47 -16.13 7.98
N GLU A 13 -11.67 -16.81 6.85
CA GLU A 13 -11.08 -16.42 5.57
C GLU A 13 -11.23 -14.90 5.45
N LEU A 14 -10.09 -14.20 5.42
CA LEU A 14 -10.07 -12.76 5.21
C LEU A 14 -10.69 -12.51 3.84
N ARG A 15 -11.99 -12.16 3.84
CA ARG A 15 -12.67 -11.67 2.65
C ARG A 15 -12.18 -10.26 2.42
N PHE A 16 -11.10 -10.14 1.66
CA PHE A 16 -10.64 -8.85 1.18
C PHE A 16 -11.65 -8.36 0.13
N GLY A 17 -12.46 -7.37 0.51
CA GLY A 17 -13.15 -6.54 -0.49
C GLY A 17 -12.13 -5.89 -1.44
N PRO A 18 -12.57 -5.37 -2.60
CA PRO A 18 -11.65 -4.75 -3.54
C PRO A 18 -10.92 -3.59 -2.84
N PRO A 19 -9.60 -3.47 -3.01
CA PRO A 19 -8.87 -2.33 -2.48
C PRO A 19 -9.38 -1.04 -3.10
N GLU A 20 -9.42 0.03 -2.29
CA GLU A 20 -9.81 1.36 -2.75
C GLU A 20 -8.54 2.20 -2.93
N VAL A 21 -8.45 2.89 -4.07
CA VAL A 21 -7.44 3.93 -4.28
C VAL A 21 -8.12 5.27 -4.10
N ARG A 22 -7.62 6.06 -3.15
CA ARG A 22 -8.10 7.41 -2.86
C ARG A 22 -7.07 8.44 -3.31
N PHE A 23 -7.55 9.52 -3.91
CA PHE A 23 -6.73 10.65 -4.34
C PHE A 23 -6.99 11.83 -3.42
N THR A 24 -5.93 12.41 -2.89
CA THR A 24 -6.03 13.49 -1.91
C THR A 24 -4.76 14.35 -1.93
N THR A 25 -4.72 15.41 -1.15
CA THR A 25 -3.47 16.16 -0.94
C THR A 25 -2.53 15.39 -0.03
N ALA A 26 -1.22 15.58 -0.18
CA ALA A 26 -0.24 14.93 0.71
C ALA A 26 -0.46 15.30 2.19
N ALA A 27 -0.88 16.56 2.45
CA ALA A 27 -1.18 17.03 3.78
C ALA A 27 -2.36 16.27 4.41
N ASP A 28 -3.46 16.11 3.65
CA ASP A 28 -4.67 15.41 4.13
C ASP A 28 -4.45 13.91 4.31
N ALA A 29 -3.53 13.32 3.54
CA ALA A 29 -3.13 11.92 3.72
C ALA A 29 -2.20 11.70 4.94
N GLY A 30 -1.78 12.77 5.64
CA GLY A 30 -0.81 12.68 6.74
C GLY A 30 0.58 12.26 6.27
N VAL A 31 0.89 12.46 4.99
CA VAL A 31 2.12 11.97 4.35
C VAL A 31 3.19 13.03 4.48
N TRP A 32 4.30 12.65 5.11
CA TRP A 32 5.44 13.53 5.27
C TRP A 32 6.47 13.26 4.18
N PHE A 33 6.70 14.24 3.32
CA PHE A 33 7.79 14.24 2.35
C PHE A 33 8.89 15.19 2.82
N GLY A 34 10.12 14.97 2.35
CA GLY A 34 11.27 15.82 2.68
C GLY A 34 11.05 17.32 2.39
N PRO A 35 11.88 18.20 2.96
CA PRO A 35 11.71 19.65 2.87
C PRO A 35 11.70 20.14 1.42
N GLY A 36 10.76 21.04 1.09
CA GLY A 36 10.68 21.72 -0.21
C GLY A 36 9.49 21.36 -1.10
N LEU A 37 8.56 20.50 -0.65
CA LEU A 37 7.31 20.30 -1.37
C LEU A 37 6.28 21.40 -1.04
N GLU A 38 5.64 21.92 -2.08
CA GLU A 38 4.55 22.89 -1.95
C GLU A 38 3.33 22.29 -1.22
N PRO A 39 2.52 23.11 -0.52
CA PRO A 39 1.35 22.64 0.23
C PRO A 39 0.24 22.06 -0.65
N THR A 40 0.32 22.17 -1.97
CA THR A 40 -0.71 21.69 -2.91
C THR A 40 -0.15 20.64 -3.86
N VAL A 41 0.41 19.57 -3.28
CA VAL A 41 0.76 18.36 -4.01
C VAL A 41 -0.27 17.25 -3.72
N TYR A 42 -0.49 16.41 -4.72
CA TYR A 42 -1.43 15.31 -4.73
C TYR A 42 -0.69 13.99 -4.56
N THR A 43 -1.31 13.07 -3.85
CA THR A 43 -0.85 11.69 -3.67
C THR A 43 -2.03 10.76 -3.93
N TRP A 44 -1.74 9.47 -4.01
CA TRP A 44 -2.75 8.43 -3.93
C TRP A 44 -2.40 7.50 -2.77
N THR A 45 -3.44 6.99 -2.12
CA THR A 45 -3.32 6.03 -1.01
C THR A 45 -4.05 4.74 -1.37
N LEU A 46 -3.45 3.61 -1.03
CA LEU A 46 -4.09 2.30 -1.06
C LEU A 46 -4.69 2.02 0.31
N THR A 47 -6.00 1.86 0.38
CA THR A 47 -6.69 1.52 1.63
C THR A 47 -7.27 0.11 1.59
N ASP A 48 -7.18 -0.59 2.71
CA ASP A 48 -7.91 -1.84 2.91
C ASP A 48 -9.43 -1.58 3.05
N PRO A 49 -10.29 -2.62 2.99
CA PRO A 49 -11.74 -2.46 3.10
C PRO A 49 -12.23 -1.88 4.44
N LYS A 50 -11.38 -1.86 5.47
CA LYS A 50 -11.67 -1.22 6.76
C LYS A 50 -11.27 0.25 6.78
N GLY A 51 -10.75 0.78 5.67
CA GLY A 51 -10.32 2.16 5.50
C GLY A 51 -8.93 2.46 6.05
N ARG A 52 -8.15 1.45 6.45
CA ARG A 52 -6.77 1.65 6.89
C ARG A 52 -5.88 1.85 5.67
N ILE A 53 -5.04 2.88 5.71
CA ILE A 53 -4.04 3.14 4.68
C ILE A 53 -2.93 2.10 4.82
N LEU A 54 -2.65 1.37 3.75
CA LEU A 54 -1.60 0.36 3.68
C LEU A 54 -0.36 0.88 2.95
N ALA A 55 -0.57 1.70 1.93
CA ALA A 55 0.51 2.26 1.13
C ALA A 55 0.14 3.63 0.58
N VAL A 56 1.15 4.40 0.24
CA VAL A 56 1.06 5.74 -0.30
C VAL A 56 2.00 5.86 -1.50
N SER A 57 1.68 6.71 -2.47
CA SER A 57 2.62 7.07 -3.53
C SER A 57 3.94 7.60 -2.95
N ALA A 58 5.07 7.07 -3.43
CA ALA A 58 6.39 7.55 -2.98
C ALA A 58 6.74 8.93 -3.58
N THR A 59 5.96 9.39 -4.56
CA THR A 59 6.09 10.69 -5.20
C THR A 59 4.82 11.51 -4.94
N ALA A 60 4.98 12.82 -4.72
CA ALA A 60 3.88 13.77 -4.72
C ALA A 60 3.81 14.49 -6.07
N PHE A 61 2.60 14.77 -6.54
CA PHE A 61 2.34 15.27 -7.88
C PHE A 61 1.72 16.68 -7.85
N PRO A 62 2.07 17.59 -8.77
CA PRO A 62 1.49 18.94 -8.77
C PRO A 62 0.02 18.97 -9.22
N VAL A 63 -0.49 17.90 -9.84
CA VAL A 63 -1.85 17.82 -10.36
C VAL A 63 -2.44 16.43 -10.11
N ILE A 64 -3.69 16.35 -9.67
CA ILE A 64 -4.38 15.09 -9.35
C ILE A 64 -4.33 14.05 -10.48
N ARG A 65 -4.45 14.48 -11.73
CA ARG A 65 -4.41 13.60 -12.92
C ARG A 65 -3.08 12.85 -13.05
N MET A 66 -1.97 13.42 -12.58
CA MET A 66 -0.68 12.73 -12.57
C MET A 66 -0.63 11.65 -11.49
N ALA A 67 -1.20 11.91 -10.31
CA ALA A 67 -1.34 10.89 -9.26
C ALA A 67 -2.23 9.73 -9.73
N GLU A 68 -3.32 10.02 -10.46
CA GLU A 68 -4.16 8.98 -11.08
C GLU A 68 -3.40 8.13 -12.10
N LEU A 69 -2.60 8.77 -12.97
CA LEU A 69 -1.80 8.06 -13.96
C LEU A 69 -0.74 7.18 -13.30
N ASP A 70 -0.12 7.68 -12.24
CA ASP A 70 0.85 6.94 -11.44
C ASP A 70 0.21 5.71 -10.77
N ALA A 71 -0.94 5.87 -10.11
CA ALA A 71 -1.68 4.77 -9.50
C ALA A 71 -2.08 3.68 -10.52
N ARG A 72 -2.48 4.08 -11.74
CA ARG A 72 -2.78 3.14 -12.84
C ARG A 72 -1.54 2.38 -13.29
N ARG A 73 -0.42 3.08 -13.47
CA ARG A 73 0.85 2.48 -13.86
C ARG A 73 1.32 1.46 -12.83
N ILE A 74 1.29 1.82 -11.54
CA ILE A 74 1.81 0.96 -10.46
C ILE A 74 1.12 -0.39 -10.37
N ARG A 75 -0.17 -0.42 -10.70
CA ARG A 75 -0.92 -1.67 -10.83
C ARG A 75 -0.28 -2.60 -11.86
N GLU A 76 0.01 -2.11 -13.07
CA GLU A 76 0.56 -2.91 -14.18
C GLU A 76 1.88 -3.62 -13.85
N PHE A 77 2.64 -3.15 -12.87
CA PHE A 77 3.94 -3.71 -12.48
C PHE A 77 4.04 -4.03 -10.99
N ALA A 78 2.91 -4.23 -10.31
CA ALA A 78 2.89 -4.58 -8.89
C ALA A 78 3.70 -5.86 -8.59
N GLU A 79 3.72 -6.81 -9.52
CA GLU A 79 4.47 -8.07 -9.40
C GLU A 79 5.99 -7.90 -9.59
N GLU A 80 6.43 -6.78 -10.18
CA GLU A 80 7.85 -6.49 -10.45
C GLU A 80 8.54 -5.71 -9.32
N LEU A 81 7.80 -5.38 -8.26
CA LEU A 81 8.27 -4.51 -7.19
C LEU A 81 9.37 -5.15 -6.35
N GLN A 82 10.48 -4.43 -6.19
CA GLN A 82 11.52 -4.76 -5.24
C GLN A 82 11.22 -4.07 -3.91
N LEU A 83 11.04 -4.84 -2.84
CA LEU A 83 10.77 -4.29 -1.52
C LEU A 83 12.07 -4.03 -0.75
N GLU A 84 12.22 -2.82 -0.26
CA GLU A 84 13.27 -2.44 0.68
C GLU A 84 12.66 -2.01 2.02
N PHE A 85 13.41 -2.22 3.10
CA PHE A 85 13.00 -1.90 4.46
C PHE A 85 14.01 -0.96 5.09
N THR A 86 13.51 0.15 5.60
CA THR A 86 14.31 1.20 6.24
C THR A 86 14.03 1.19 7.73
N VAL A 87 15.07 1.23 8.55
CA VAL A 87 14.95 1.42 9.99
C VAL A 87 15.05 2.91 10.29
N ASP A 88 14.13 3.41 11.12
CA ASP A 88 14.14 4.78 11.65
C ASP A 88 15.52 5.08 12.26
N PRO A 89 16.12 6.27 12.05
CA PRO A 89 17.38 6.66 12.71
C PRO A 89 17.43 6.41 14.22
N ASP A 90 16.30 6.53 14.91
CA ASP A 90 16.19 6.27 16.35
C ASP A 90 16.06 4.78 16.71
N GLY A 91 15.99 3.90 15.71
CA GLY A 91 15.88 2.45 15.85
C GLY A 91 14.51 1.96 16.33
N ARG A 92 13.48 2.82 16.34
CA ARG A 92 12.17 2.51 16.95
C ARG A 92 11.10 2.09 15.95
N GLY A 93 11.39 2.22 14.66
CA GLY A 93 10.44 1.99 13.59
C GLY A 93 11.07 1.34 12.37
N ILE A 94 10.26 0.60 11.63
CA ILE A 94 10.61 0.06 10.32
C ILE A 94 9.58 0.53 9.30
N ALA A 95 10.03 1.18 8.25
CA ALA A 95 9.23 1.53 7.09
C ALA A 95 9.61 0.60 5.93
N TRP A 96 8.74 0.51 4.92
CA TRP A 96 9.04 -0.22 3.71
C TRP A 96 8.76 0.64 2.48
N ALA A 97 9.46 0.38 1.39
CA ALA A 97 9.22 1.01 0.10
C ALA A 97 9.35 0.00 -1.03
N GLY A 98 8.50 0.17 -2.05
CA GLY A 98 8.53 -0.60 -3.29
C GLY A 98 9.25 0.19 -4.37
N TYR A 99 10.21 -0.46 -5.03
CA TYR A 99 11.06 0.10 -6.05
C TYR A 99 10.86 -0.59 -7.40
N ARG A 100 10.99 0.19 -8.46
CA ARG A 100 11.12 -0.31 -9.83
C ARG A 100 12.19 0.47 -10.57
N GLY A 101 13.16 -0.25 -11.15
CA GLY A 101 14.29 0.38 -11.84
C GLY A 101 15.09 1.36 -10.96
N GLY A 102 15.17 1.09 -9.65
CA GLY A 102 15.85 1.95 -8.67
C GLY A 102 15.07 3.19 -8.23
N ILE A 103 13.81 3.36 -8.67
CA ILE A 103 12.95 4.48 -8.27
C ILE A 103 11.89 3.96 -7.30
N ALA A 104 11.78 4.61 -6.14
CA ALA A 104 10.69 4.37 -5.20
C ALA A 104 9.38 4.85 -5.81
N ILE A 105 8.36 3.99 -5.77
CA ILE A 105 7.07 4.23 -6.42
C ILE A 105 5.91 4.13 -5.43
N LEU A 106 6.08 3.34 -4.37
CA LEU A 106 5.19 3.36 -3.21
C LEU A 106 5.96 3.16 -1.91
N SER A 107 5.36 3.58 -0.81
CA SER A 107 5.91 3.46 0.54
C SER A 107 4.83 3.07 1.54
N SER A 108 5.27 2.53 2.68
CA SER A 108 4.43 2.35 3.84
C SER A 108 3.75 3.65 4.25
N ALA A 109 2.55 3.54 4.82
CA ALA A 109 1.82 4.70 5.33
C ALA A 109 2.47 5.30 6.59
N GLY A 110 3.32 4.52 7.26
CA GLY A 110 4.05 4.94 8.44
C GLY A 110 5.12 3.94 8.86
N TRP A 111 5.55 4.09 10.11
CA TRP A 111 6.54 3.23 10.75
C TRP A 111 5.86 2.09 11.50
N HIS A 112 6.47 0.91 11.42
CA HIS A 112 6.06 -0.32 12.10
C HIS A 112 6.97 -0.62 13.28
N ALA A 113 6.45 -1.26 14.31
CA ALA A 113 7.24 -1.63 15.49
C ALA A 113 8.31 -2.68 15.17
N ASP A 114 8.05 -3.57 14.21
CA ASP A 114 8.99 -4.58 13.77
C ASP A 114 8.88 -4.93 12.28
N ARG A 115 9.80 -5.79 11.81
CA ARG A 115 9.95 -6.14 10.40
C ARG A 115 8.85 -7.08 9.92
N THR A 116 8.28 -7.89 10.82
CA THR A 116 7.22 -8.83 10.49
C THR A 116 5.96 -8.06 10.13
N ASP A 117 5.60 -7.06 10.95
CA ASP A 117 4.46 -6.18 10.69
C ASP A 117 4.64 -5.39 9.38
N ALA A 118 5.83 -4.80 9.19
CA ALA A 118 6.16 -4.09 7.96
C ALA A 118 6.05 -5.01 6.72
N LEU A 119 6.58 -6.24 6.80
CA LEU A 119 6.52 -7.21 5.70
C LEU A 119 5.09 -7.67 5.43
N HIS A 120 4.29 -7.86 6.48
CA HIS A 120 2.90 -8.26 6.34
C HIS A 120 2.08 -7.16 5.66
N GLU A 121 2.23 -5.90 6.07
CA GLU A 121 1.60 -4.76 5.39
C GLU A 121 2.05 -4.66 3.93
N ALA A 122 3.36 -4.73 3.66
CA ALA A 122 3.89 -4.67 2.30
C ALA A 122 3.31 -5.77 1.41
N THR A 123 3.22 -6.99 1.92
CA THR A 123 2.66 -8.14 1.20
C THR A 123 1.19 -7.92 0.86
N ILE A 124 0.39 -7.43 1.82
CA ILE A 124 -1.02 -7.10 1.57
C ILE A 124 -1.12 -5.98 0.53
N ALA A 125 -0.33 -4.91 0.67
CA ALA A 125 -0.37 -3.77 -0.25
C ALA A 125 -0.04 -4.18 -1.69
N VAL A 126 1.06 -4.93 -1.89
CA VAL A 126 1.47 -5.44 -3.20
C VAL A 126 0.44 -6.42 -3.76
N GLY A 127 -0.05 -7.35 -2.93
CA GLY A 127 -1.07 -8.32 -3.35
C GLY A 127 -2.37 -7.65 -3.80
N LEU A 128 -2.84 -6.63 -3.07
CA LEU A 128 -4.02 -5.86 -3.45
C LEU A 128 -3.82 -5.07 -4.75
N LEU A 129 -2.64 -4.49 -4.97
CA LEU A 129 -2.30 -3.83 -6.23
C LEU A 129 -2.29 -4.81 -7.41
N ALA A 130 -1.73 -6.01 -7.24
CA ALA A 130 -1.72 -7.05 -8.27
C ALA A 130 -3.15 -7.50 -8.64
N VAL A 131 -4.01 -7.76 -7.64
CA VAL A 131 -5.41 -8.16 -7.88
C VAL A 131 -6.20 -7.07 -8.61
N ALA A 132 -6.00 -5.79 -8.25
CA ALA A 132 -6.64 -4.67 -8.93
C ALA A 132 -6.26 -4.55 -10.42
N SER A 133 -5.10 -5.11 -10.80
CA SER A 133 -4.58 -5.11 -12.18
C SER A 133 -5.24 -6.19 -13.04
N VAL A 134 -5.38 -7.40 -12.49
CA VAL A 134 -6.05 -8.53 -13.16
C VAL A 134 -7.52 -8.23 -13.42
N ALA A 135 -8.21 -7.61 -12.46
CA ALA A 135 -9.61 -7.23 -12.61
C ALA A 135 -9.86 -6.22 -13.76
N GLN A 136 -8.90 -5.32 -14.04
CA GLN A 136 -9.01 -4.39 -15.18
C GLN A 136 -8.73 -5.06 -16.52
N GLY A 137 -7.76 -5.98 -16.59
CA GLY A 137 -7.50 -6.75 -17.79
C GLY A 137 -8.68 -7.61 -18.23
N ALA A 138 -9.43 -8.16 -17.26
CA ALA A 138 -10.64 -8.94 -17.53
C ALA A 138 -11.81 -8.10 -18.07
N ILE A 139 -11.92 -6.82 -17.67
CA ILE A 139 -13.00 -5.91 -18.11
C ILE A 139 -12.74 -5.33 -19.50
N LEU A 140 -11.47 -5.22 -19.93
CA LEU A 140 -11.08 -4.66 -21.22
C LEU A 140 -10.96 -5.71 -22.34
N ALA A 141 -11.07 -7.00 -22.01
CA ALA A 141 -10.99 -8.12 -22.95
C ALA A 141 -12.37 -8.65 -23.39
N ASP A 142 -13.46 -8.16 -22.78
CA ASP A 142 -14.86 -8.35 -23.18
C ASP A 142 -15.37 -7.13 -23.98
#